data_AF-A0A0G1XIR4-F1
#
_entry.id   AF-A0A0G1XIR4-F1
#
_cell.length_a   1.000
_cell.length_b   1.000
_cell.length_c   1.000
_cell.angle_alpha   90.00
_cell.angle_beta   90.00
_cell.angle_gamma   90.00
#
_symmetry.space_group_name_H-M   'P 1'
#
loop_
_entity.id
_entity.type
_entity.pdbx_description
1 polymer ?
#
loop_
_entity_poly.entity_id
_entity_poly.type
_entity_poly.pdbx_seq_one_letter_code
_entity_poly.pdbx_strand_id
1 'polypeptide(L)'
;MSCRARMACMVMEKTLRGIVLAGIFTLPFIILIVAQSMFFPFITGKNFTFRIIVEIITGAWLALALVYPKYRPRRSWILGVVAIFVLVMAIADAQGVYPFKSFWSNYERMDGWVTLIHVFAYLTVASSVINSEKIWRLLFQVTLGVSVFMGLYGFLQLTGHEALGQGGSAGLSSRIDATFGNPIYLAVYMLFHVFIATLLWLQMWHARSAGKRLWPSLAYGAIIVIDTLMLFFTGTRGTMLASFVGVFPGYAQNTDGRCCRFDRISRLWGSFKACKRHSRCEKCRFLAAPRDDITERWYDPISSSQHGHRVAGSKGKTDLRMGAGELCDCVRQILRSAHVWK
;
A
#
# COMPACT_ATOMS: atom_id res chain seq x y z
N MET A 1 -10.10 -20.67 34.98
CA MET A 1 -9.36 -19.39 35.04
C MET A 1 -10.10 -18.40 35.93
N SER A 2 -9.51 -18.02 37.07
CA SER A 2 -10.04 -17.00 38.00
C SER A 2 -10.26 -15.65 37.29
N CYS A 3 -11.25 -14.87 37.73
CA CYS A 3 -11.53 -13.52 37.23
C CYS A 3 -10.27 -12.62 37.26
N ARG A 4 -9.41 -12.80 38.26
CA ARG A 4 -8.13 -12.09 38.41
C ARG A 4 -7.14 -12.39 37.28
N ALA A 5 -7.07 -13.66 36.86
CA ALA A 5 -6.22 -14.09 35.74
C ALA A 5 -6.71 -13.53 34.40
N ARG A 6 -8.03 -13.43 34.19
CA ARG A 6 -8.59 -12.80 32.98
C ARG A 6 -8.31 -11.30 32.91
N MET A 7 -8.41 -10.59 34.05
CA MET A 7 -8.05 -9.17 34.10
C MET A 7 -6.57 -8.92 33.81
N ALA A 8 -5.67 -9.69 34.44
CA ALA A 8 -4.23 -9.57 34.18
C ALA A 8 -3.88 -9.81 32.70
N CYS A 9 -4.52 -10.83 32.10
CA CYS A 9 -4.40 -11.14 30.68
C CYS A 9 -4.83 -9.93 29.80
N MET A 10 -6.03 -9.39 30.03
CA MET A 10 -6.53 -8.22 29.28
C MET A 10 -5.67 -6.97 29.45
N VAL A 11 -5.15 -6.71 30.65
CA VAL A 11 -4.26 -5.57 30.91
C VAL A 11 -2.94 -5.75 30.16
N MET A 12 -2.31 -6.93 30.26
CA MET A 12 -1.08 -7.25 29.54
C MET A 12 -1.22 -7.09 28.03
N GLU A 13 -2.34 -7.56 27.45
CA GLU A 13 -2.62 -7.39 26.02
C GLU A 13 -2.66 -5.90 25.62
N LYS A 14 -3.40 -5.09 26.38
CA LYS A 14 -3.56 -3.66 26.09
C LYS A 14 -2.24 -2.92 26.23
N THR A 15 -1.46 -3.23 27.27
CA THR A 15 -0.15 -2.60 27.50
C THR A 15 0.82 -2.91 26.38
N LEU A 16 1.03 -4.19 26.05
CA LEU A 16 1.95 -4.58 24.98
C LEU A 16 1.51 -4.03 23.63
N ARG A 17 0.21 -4.06 23.33
CA ARG A 17 -0.32 -3.49 22.09
C ARG A 17 -0.12 -1.98 22.05
N GLY A 18 -0.28 -1.32 23.20
CA GLY A 18 -0.02 0.11 23.37
C GLY A 18 1.43 0.46 23.07
N ILE A 19 2.39 -0.31 23.61
CA ILE A 19 3.83 -0.14 23.36
C ILE A 19 4.14 -0.29 21.87
N VAL A 20 3.62 -1.35 21.23
CA VAL A 20 3.85 -1.58 19.80
C VAL A 20 3.29 -0.44 18.95
N LEU A 21 2.05 -0.01 19.21
CA LEU A 21 1.45 1.09 18.49
C LEU A 21 2.20 2.41 18.74
N ALA A 22 2.55 2.71 19.99
CA ALA A 22 3.33 3.91 20.32
C ALA A 22 4.64 3.93 19.52
N GLY A 23 5.41 2.83 19.52
CA GLY A 23 6.67 2.75 18.77
C GLY A 23 6.47 2.92 17.26
N ILE A 24 5.45 2.29 16.65
CA ILE A 24 5.09 2.50 15.23
C ILE A 24 4.82 3.98 14.95
N PHE A 25 4.06 4.65 15.81
CA PHE A 25 3.70 6.07 15.66
C PHE A 25 4.86 7.02 15.97
N THR A 26 5.89 6.58 16.70
CA THR A 26 7.11 7.35 16.95
C THR A 26 8.06 7.34 15.74
N LEU A 27 8.07 6.29 14.92
CA LEU A 27 9.02 6.17 13.80
C LEU A 27 9.01 7.35 12.81
N PRO A 28 7.86 7.94 12.41
CA PRO A 28 7.85 9.11 11.53
C PRO A 28 8.67 10.29 12.08
N PHE A 29 8.77 10.43 13.41
CA PHE A 29 9.48 11.53 14.06
C PHE A 29 11.01 11.33 14.07
N ILE A 30 11.53 10.15 13.70
CA ILE A 30 12.98 9.90 13.65
C ILE A 30 13.70 10.89 12.75
N ILE A 31 13.04 11.33 11.67
CA ILE A 31 13.66 12.25 10.73
C ILE A 31 13.99 13.61 11.35
N LEU A 32 13.34 13.98 12.45
CA LEU A 32 13.59 15.23 13.18
C LEU A 32 14.86 15.18 14.03
N ILE A 33 15.39 13.98 14.29
CA ILE A 33 16.55 13.78 15.16
C ILE A 33 17.83 14.11 14.39
N VAL A 34 18.63 15.02 14.94
CA VAL A 34 19.98 15.33 14.47
C VAL A 34 20.95 15.16 15.64
N ALA A 35 21.85 14.18 15.53
CA ALA A 35 22.75 13.81 16.63
C ALA A 35 24.13 14.44 16.44
N GLN A 36 24.31 15.69 16.85
CA GLN A 36 25.55 16.47 16.65
C GLN A 36 26.78 15.90 17.36
N SER A 37 26.61 15.02 18.35
CA SER A 37 27.70 14.35 19.06
C SER A 37 28.32 13.17 18.29
N MET A 38 27.70 12.74 17.18
CA MET A 38 28.14 11.60 16.38
C MET A 38 28.90 12.06 15.13
N PHE A 39 29.84 11.24 14.64
CA PHE A 39 30.65 11.57 13.46
C PHE A 39 29.81 11.80 12.18
N PHE A 40 28.68 11.10 12.02
CA PHE A 40 27.69 11.36 10.96
C PHE A 40 26.33 11.77 11.58
N PRO A 41 26.13 13.07 11.85
CA PRO A 41 25.01 13.55 12.67
C PRO A 41 23.63 13.33 12.02
N PHE A 42 23.57 13.29 10.70
CA PHE A 42 22.33 13.15 9.93
C PHE A 42 21.92 11.70 9.65
N ILE A 43 22.81 10.73 9.87
CA ILE A 43 22.59 9.32 9.49
C ILE A 43 22.65 8.40 10.71
N THR A 44 23.72 8.49 11.49
CA THR A 44 24.00 7.50 12.54
C THR A 44 22.97 7.52 13.66
N GLY A 45 22.63 8.70 14.17
CA GLY A 45 21.64 8.84 15.24
C GLY A 45 20.25 8.33 14.86
N LYS A 46 19.82 8.57 13.62
CA LYS A 46 18.51 8.12 13.11
C LYS A 46 18.43 6.60 12.99
N ASN A 47 19.48 5.98 12.45
CA ASN A 47 19.53 4.53 12.28
C ASN A 47 19.59 3.79 13.62
N PHE A 48 20.36 4.28 14.59
CA PHE A 48 20.35 3.68 15.94
C PHE A 48 18.98 3.82 16.60
N THR A 49 18.37 5.01 16.52
CA THR A 49 17.02 5.23 17.07
C THR A 49 15.99 4.31 16.41
N PHE A 50 16.05 4.17 15.08
CA PHE A 50 15.21 3.24 14.33
C PHE A 50 15.37 1.80 14.82
N ARG A 51 16.61 1.30 14.89
CA ARG A 51 16.90 -0.07 15.33
C ARG A 51 16.38 -0.33 16.75
N ILE A 52 16.69 0.56 17.70
CA ILE A 52 16.25 0.44 19.10
C ILE A 52 14.72 0.40 19.20
N ILE A 53 14.01 1.32 18.51
CA ILE A 53 12.55 1.32 18.53
C ILE A 53 12.00 0.03 17.92
N VAL A 54 12.57 -0.42 16.79
CA VAL A 54 12.15 -1.65 16.12
C VAL A 54 12.39 -2.88 16.98
N GLU A 55 13.52 -2.97 17.69
CA GLU A 55 13.80 -4.07 18.62
C GLU A 55 12.79 -4.10 19.77
N ILE A 56 12.49 -2.95 20.38
CA ILE A 56 11.50 -2.82 21.46
C ILE A 56 10.11 -3.28 20.98
N ILE A 57 9.63 -2.76 19.85
CA ILE A 57 8.30 -3.14 19.33
C ILE A 57 8.28 -4.60 18.88
N THR A 58 9.37 -5.13 18.34
CA THR A 58 9.45 -6.53 17.90
C THR A 58 9.44 -7.47 19.11
N GLY A 59 10.17 -7.13 20.18
CA GLY A 59 10.12 -7.88 21.44
C GLY A 59 8.72 -7.88 22.07
N ALA A 60 8.08 -6.70 22.15
CA ALA A 60 6.71 -6.57 22.66
C ALA A 60 5.70 -7.33 21.79
N TRP A 61 5.86 -7.29 20.47
CA TRP A 61 5.04 -8.03 19.52
C TRP A 61 5.26 -9.53 19.62
N LEU A 62 6.49 -10.01 19.79
CA LEU A 62 6.78 -11.43 19.94
C LEU A 62 6.06 -12.00 21.17
N ALA A 63 6.14 -11.30 22.31
CA ALA A 63 5.37 -11.64 23.50
C ALA A 63 3.86 -11.71 23.22
N LEU A 64 3.32 -10.73 22.49
CA LEU A 64 1.91 -10.73 22.07
C LEU A 64 1.55 -11.90 21.16
N ALA A 65 2.40 -12.22 20.18
CA ALA A 65 2.15 -13.25 19.17
C ALA A 65 2.24 -14.67 19.75
N LEU A 66 3.06 -14.86 20.79
CA LEU A 66 3.16 -16.11 21.53
C LEU A 66 1.92 -16.35 22.41
N VAL A 67 1.48 -15.33 23.15
CA VAL A 67 0.33 -15.44 24.07
C VAL A 67 -1.01 -15.41 23.33
N TYR A 68 -1.15 -14.56 22.31
CA TYR A 68 -2.39 -14.33 21.60
C TYR A 68 -2.25 -14.65 20.10
N PRO A 69 -2.83 -15.76 19.62
CA PRO A 69 -2.76 -16.15 18.21
C PRO A 69 -3.26 -15.09 17.22
N LYS A 70 -4.11 -14.16 17.67
CA LYS A 70 -4.66 -13.06 16.84
C LYS A 70 -3.63 -12.05 16.35
N TYR A 71 -2.47 -11.93 17.01
CA TYR A 71 -1.40 -11.00 16.62
C TYR A 71 -0.29 -11.65 15.79
N ARG A 72 -0.44 -12.93 15.45
CA ARG A 72 0.50 -13.62 14.55
C ARG A 72 0.38 -13.02 13.13
N PRO A 73 1.48 -12.96 12.37
CA PRO A 73 1.44 -12.38 11.05
C PRO A 73 0.52 -13.23 10.16
N ARG A 74 -0.38 -12.57 9.44
CA ARG A 74 -1.27 -13.26 8.50
C ARG A 74 -0.45 -13.74 7.31
N ARG A 75 -0.81 -14.90 6.77
CA ARG A 75 -0.18 -15.40 5.54
C ARG A 75 -0.42 -14.39 4.41
N SER A 76 0.66 -13.81 3.92
CA SER A 76 0.69 -12.87 2.81
C SER A 76 1.83 -13.26 1.90
N TRP A 77 1.54 -13.39 0.60
CA TRP A 77 2.57 -13.61 -0.42
C TRP A 77 3.63 -12.51 -0.40
N ILE A 78 3.23 -11.28 -0.10
CA ILE A 78 4.15 -10.13 0.02
C ILE A 78 5.15 -10.36 1.16
N LEU A 79 4.67 -10.74 2.35
CA LEU A 79 5.56 -11.03 3.47
C LEU A 79 6.50 -12.21 3.16
N GLY A 80 6.00 -13.24 2.46
CA GLY A 80 6.82 -14.36 2.02
C GLY A 80 7.93 -13.95 1.05
N VAL A 81 7.61 -13.14 0.04
CA VAL A 81 8.58 -12.63 -0.94
C VAL A 81 9.63 -11.75 -0.27
N VAL A 82 9.23 -10.84 0.62
CA VAL A 82 10.19 -10.00 1.36
C VAL A 82 11.05 -10.85 2.29
N ALA A 83 10.49 -11.86 2.95
CA ALA A 83 11.28 -12.78 3.79
C ALA A 83 12.32 -13.55 2.98
N ILE A 84 11.95 -14.05 1.80
CA ILE A 84 12.88 -14.71 0.87
C ILE A 84 13.95 -13.73 0.42
N PHE A 85 13.59 -12.50 0.06
CA PHE A 85 14.56 -11.47 -0.32
C PHE A 85 15.58 -11.20 0.80
N VAL A 86 15.13 -11.02 2.04
CA VAL A 86 16.01 -10.81 3.21
C VAL A 86 16.95 -12.00 3.43
N LEU A 87 16.45 -13.23 3.22
CA LEU A 87 17.25 -14.45 3.35
C LEU A 87 18.29 -14.55 2.22
N VAL A 88 17.91 -14.28 0.98
CA VAL A 88 18.83 -14.28 -0.16
C VAL A 88 19.93 -13.24 0.04
N MET A 89 19.57 -12.04 0.50
CA MET A 89 20.55 -11.00 0.85
C MET A 89 21.49 -11.48 1.98
N ALA A 90 20.96 -12.17 3.00
CA ALA A 90 21.80 -12.71 4.09
C ALA A 90 22.86 -13.68 3.56
N ILE A 91 22.47 -14.57 2.64
CA ILE A 91 23.37 -15.56 2.04
C ILE A 91 24.40 -14.86 1.15
N ALA A 92 23.96 -13.92 0.32
CA ALA A 92 24.85 -13.14 -0.53
C ALA A 92 25.87 -12.32 0.28
N ASP A 93 25.44 -11.68 1.36
CA ASP A 93 26.29 -10.89 2.25
C ASP A 93 27.29 -11.77 3.03
N ALA A 94 26.88 -12.99 3.42
CA ALA A 94 27.75 -13.96 4.07
C ALA A 94 28.82 -14.52 3.12
N GLN A 95 28.51 -14.63 1.83
CA GLN A 95 29.43 -15.08 0.78
C GLN A 95 30.22 -13.92 0.13
N GLY A 96 30.01 -12.69 0.58
CA GLY A 96 30.70 -11.51 0.07
C GLY A 96 32.18 -11.47 0.45
N VAL A 97 32.96 -10.64 -0.24
CA VAL A 97 34.40 -10.46 0.01
C VAL A 97 34.70 -9.99 1.43
N TYR A 98 33.83 -9.16 2.00
CA TYR A 98 33.95 -8.65 3.37
C TYR A 98 32.63 -8.79 4.13
N PRO A 99 32.29 -9.99 4.62
CA PRO A 99 30.98 -10.27 5.21
C PRO A 99 30.63 -9.33 6.37
N PHE A 100 31.58 -9.07 7.26
CA PHE A 100 31.36 -8.16 8.40
C PHE A 100 30.89 -6.77 7.95
N LYS A 101 31.50 -6.22 6.89
CA LYS A 101 31.14 -4.92 6.33
C LYS A 101 29.79 -4.97 5.61
N SER A 102 29.47 -6.07 4.92
CA SER A 102 28.17 -6.26 4.25
C SER A 102 27.01 -6.33 5.26
N PHE A 103 27.20 -7.01 6.38
CA PHE A 103 26.16 -7.13 7.42
C PHE A 103 25.90 -5.80 8.15
N TRP A 104 26.97 -5.12 8.57
CA TRP A 104 26.85 -3.96 9.46
C TRP A 104 26.84 -2.61 8.74
N SER A 105 27.36 -2.55 7.50
CA SER A 105 27.64 -1.33 6.75
C SER A 105 28.63 -0.39 7.48
N ASN A 106 29.00 0.71 6.82
CA ASN A 106 29.71 1.83 7.43
C ASN A 106 28.75 2.78 8.16
N TYR A 107 29.28 3.62 9.05
CA TYR A 107 28.50 4.65 9.76
C TYR A 107 27.96 5.77 8.86
N GLU A 108 28.56 6.00 7.69
CA GLU A 108 28.12 7.01 6.71
C GLU A 108 26.74 6.74 6.12
N ARG A 109 26.35 5.46 6.02
CA ARG A 109 25.11 5.01 5.35
C ARG A 109 24.26 4.12 6.25
N MET A 110 24.90 3.30 7.08
CA MET A 110 24.30 2.30 7.96
C MET A 110 23.20 1.45 7.31
N ASP A 111 23.35 1.17 6.01
CA ASP A 111 22.36 0.46 5.19
C ASP A 111 22.85 -0.97 4.85
N GLY A 112 23.22 -1.71 5.89
CA GLY A 112 23.65 -3.11 5.78
C GLY A 112 22.49 -4.09 5.99
N TRP A 113 22.79 -5.39 5.91
CA TRP A 113 21.80 -6.44 6.17
C TRP A 113 21.05 -6.28 7.51
N VAL A 114 21.75 -5.80 8.55
CA VAL A 114 21.13 -5.53 9.86
C VAL A 114 19.97 -4.55 9.72
N THR A 115 20.11 -3.47 8.95
CA THR A 115 19.00 -2.54 8.72
C THR A 115 17.87 -3.21 7.94
N LEU A 116 18.21 -4.03 6.94
CA LEU A 116 17.22 -4.77 6.14
C LEU A 116 16.36 -5.72 7.00
N ILE A 117 16.96 -6.49 7.91
CA ILE A 117 16.20 -7.38 8.81
C ILE A 117 15.32 -6.57 9.78
N HIS A 118 15.76 -5.39 10.24
CA HIS A 118 14.93 -4.50 11.06
C HIS A 118 13.74 -3.94 10.27
N VAL A 119 13.93 -3.54 9.01
CA VAL A 119 12.82 -3.12 8.14
C VAL A 119 11.82 -4.26 7.94
N PHE A 120 12.29 -5.50 7.76
CA PHE A 120 11.43 -6.67 7.66
C PHE A 120 10.68 -6.97 8.98
N ALA A 121 11.36 -6.85 10.13
CA ALA A 121 10.75 -6.99 11.44
C ALA A 121 9.65 -5.95 11.63
N TYR A 122 9.93 -4.67 11.32
CA TYR A 122 8.94 -3.60 11.35
C TYR A 122 7.73 -3.89 10.45
N LEU A 123 7.95 -4.33 9.20
CA LEU A 123 6.88 -4.70 8.28
C LEU A 123 6.00 -5.82 8.84
N THR A 124 6.61 -6.83 9.46
CA THR A 124 5.92 -7.97 10.08
C THR A 124 5.09 -7.53 11.28
N VAL A 125 5.64 -6.68 12.15
CA VAL A 125 4.94 -6.11 13.31
C VAL A 125 3.79 -5.19 12.87
N ALA A 126 4.04 -4.28 11.94
CA ALA A 126 3.04 -3.34 11.44
C ALA A 126 1.87 -4.07 10.75
N SER A 127 2.17 -5.05 9.88
CA SER A 127 1.13 -5.82 9.16
C SER A 127 0.27 -6.69 10.07
N SER A 128 0.80 -7.13 11.22
CA SER A 128 0.09 -7.99 12.16
C SER A 128 -0.72 -7.21 13.21
N VAL A 129 -0.28 -6.01 13.59
CA VAL A 129 -0.94 -5.19 14.63
C VAL A 129 -1.88 -4.14 14.04
N ILE A 130 -1.53 -3.52 12.91
CA ILE A 130 -2.36 -2.50 12.25
C ILE A 130 -3.46 -3.17 11.42
N ASN A 131 -4.49 -3.66 12.10
CA ASN A 131 -5.62 -4.39 11.49
C ASN A 131 -6.81 -3.50 11.09
N SER A 132 -6.70 -2.18 11.27
CA SER A 132 -7.80 -1.25 11.03
C SER A 132 -7.38 -0.15 10.08
N GLU A 133 -8.22 0.12 9.08
CA GLU A 133 -8.08 1.27 8.17
C GLU A 133 -7.98 2.60 8.94
N LYS A 134 -8.67 2.72 10.08
CA LYS A 134 -8.60 3.93 10.92
C LYS A 134 -7.19 4.18 11.45
N ILE A 135 -6.48 3.13 11.85
CA ILE A 135 -5.11 3.25 12.39
C ILE A 135 -4.13 3.57 11.25
N TRP A 136 -4.29 2.93 10.08
CA TRP A 136 -3.52 3.26 8.88
C TRP A 136 -3.69 4.71 8.45
N ARG A 137 -4.94 5.19 8.38
CA ARG A 137 -5.24 6.59 8.07
C ARG A 137 -4.61 7.54 9.09
N LEU A 138 -4.66 7.20 10.38
CA LEU A 138 -4.03 8.01 11.42
C LEU A 138 -2.51 8.05 11.28
N LEU A 139 -1.87 6.91 10.98
CA LEU A 139 -0.42 6.85 10.76
C LEU A 139 -0.01 7.75 9.58
N PHE A 140 -0.74 7.69 8.46
CA PHE A 140 -0.47 8.57 7.31
C PHE A 140 -0.74 10.04 7.60
N GLN A 141 -1.72 10.37 8.44
CA GLN A 141 -1.93 11.74 8.89
C GLN A 141 -0.78 12.23 9.78
N VAL A 142 -0.26 11.36 10.66
CA VAL A 142 0.90 11.69 11.49
C VAL A 142 2.13 11.90 10.62
N THR A 143 2.42 11.02 9.66
CA THR A 143 3.56 11.20 8.74
C THR A 143 3.44 12.49 7.92
N LEU A 144 2.24 12.84 7.46
CA LEU A 144 1.98 14.13 6.79
C LEU A 144 2.17 15.34 7.71
N GLY A 145 1.76 15.23 8.98
CA GLY A 145 2.04 16.30 9.95
C GLY A 145 3.56 16.54 10.10
N VAL A 146 4.34 15.45 10.12
CA VAL A 146 5.80 15.54 10.13
C VAL A 146 6.34 16.10 8.81
N SER A 147 5.77 15.75 7.64
CA SER A 147 6.24 16.30 6.36
C SER A 147 6.02 17.80 6.25
N VAL A 148 4.90 18.31 6.76
CA VAL A 148 4.66 19.76 6.86
C VAL A 148 5.72 20.44 7.72
N PHE A 149 6.06 19.85 8.87
CA PHE A 149 7.14 20.37 9.71
C PHE A 149 8.48 20.38 8.96
N MET A 150 8.79 19.31 8.22
CA MET A 150 9.98 19.24 7.37
C MET A 150 9.97 20.28 6.25
N GLY A 151 8.82 20.54 5.65
CA GLY A 151 8.68 21.55 4.60
C GLY A 151 8.84 22.97 5.14
N LEU A 152 8.33 23.24 6.33
CA LEU A 152 8.56 24.50 7.04
C LEU A 152 10.05 24.67 7.40
N TYR A 153 10.71 23.60 7.88
CA TYR A 153 12.14 23.64 8.16
C TYR A 153 12.97 23.88 6.89
N GLY A 154 12.63 23.23 5.77
CA GLY A 154 13.26 23.50 4.48
C GLY A 154 13.05 24.94 4.00
N PHE A 155 11.88 25.53 4.26
CA PHE A 155 11.62 26.93 3.96
C PHE A 155 12.49 27.87 4.80
N LEU A 156 12.70 27.58 6.10
CA LEU A 156 13.61 28.36 6.95
C LEU A 156 15.06 28.32 6.42
N GLN A 157 15.50 27.18 5.90
CA GLN A 157 16.80 27.06 5.24
C GLN A 157 16.91 27.95 3.99
N LEU A 158 15.85 28.05 3.16
CA LEU A 158 15.84 28.96 2.01
C LEU A 158 15.99 30.43 2.42
N THR A 159 15.37 30.82 3.53
CA THR A 159 15.40 32.19 4.05
C THR A 159 16.67 32.52 4.84
N GLY A 160 17.57 31.54 5.06
CA GLY A 160 18.85 31.73 5.76
C GLY A 160 18.74 31.84 7.29
N HIS A 161 17.60 31.49 7.88
CA HIS A 161 17.39 31.55 9.34
C HIS A 161 17.91 30.31 10.09
N GLU A 162 18.15 29.20 9.39
CA GLU A 162 18.68 27.95 9.95
C GLU A 162 19.94 27.54 9.20
N ALA A 163 20.95 27.04 9.94
CA ALA A 163 22.21 26.59 9.35
C ALA A 163 21.99 25.36 8.45
N LEU A 164 22.49 25.44 7.22
CA LEU A 164 22.41 24.37 6.23
C LEU A 164 23.21 23.15 6.70
N GLY A 165 22.63 21.96 6.56
CA GLY A 165 23.38 20.72 6.72
C GLY A 165 24.48 20.67 5.65
N GLN A 166 25.72 20.47 6.09
CA GLN A 166 26.91 20.13 5.30
C GLN A 166 26.85 20.42 3.77
N GLY A 167 26.95 21.69 3.36
CA GLY A 167 27.47 22.05 2.03
C GLY A 167 26.57 22.80 1.03
N GLY A 168 25.45 23.41 1.43
CA GLY A 168 24.70 24.34 0.56
C GLY A 168 25.07 25.81 0.83
N SER A 169 25.27 26.63 -0.22
CA SER A 169 25.26 28.09 -0.10
C SER A 169 23.88 28.57 0.36
N ALA A 170 23.72 29.71 1.02
CA ALA A 170 22.39 30.28 1.24
C ALA A 170 21.83 30.86 -0.08
N GLY A 171 20.52 30.73 -0.32
CA GLY A 171 19.82 31.36 -1.44
C GLY A 171 19.09 30.41 -2.40
N LEU A 172 18.41 30.99 -3.38
CA LEU A 172 17.50 30.30 -4.31
C LEU A 172 18.18 29.27 -5.23
N SER A 173 19.52 29.32 -5.34
CA SER A 173 20.35 28.40 -6.11
C SER A 173 20.84 27.19 -5.31
N SER A 174 20.55 27.15 -4.01
CA SER A 174 21.01 26.12 -3.11
C SER A 174 20.02 24.95 -3.01
N ARG A 175 20.57 23.75 -2.84
CA ARG A 175 19.76 22.54 -2.70
C ARG A 175 19.40 22.38 -1.23
N ILE A 176 18.11 22.32 -0.94
CA ILE A 176 17.60 22.06 0.42
C ILE A 176 17.85 20.61 0.79
N ASP A 177 18.32 20.38 2.01
CA ASP A 177 18.55 19.06 2.59
C ASP A 177 17.85 18.85 3.94
N ALA A 178 17.34 19.91 4.57
CA ALA A 178 16.66 19.90 5.86
C ALA A 178 17.46 19.10 6.91
N THR A 179 16.78 18.39 7.80
CA THR A 179 17.43 17.49 8.76
C THR A 179 18.00 16.24 8.11
N PHE A 180 17.81 15.98 6.80
CA PHE A 180 18.29 14.76 6.14
C PHE A 180 19.79 14.79 5.82
N GLY A 181 20.42 15.96 5.72
CA GLY A 181 21.83 16.11 5.34
C GLY A 181 22.15 15.66 3.91
N ASN A 182 21.11 15.33 3.11
CA ASN A 182 21.23 14.97 1.71
C ASN A 182 19.94 15.37 0.95
N PRO A 183 20.03 16.27 -0.05
CA PRO A 183 18.88 16.72 -0.84
C PRO A 183 18.12 15.58 -1.54
N ILE A 184 18.80 14.48 -1.91
CA ILE A 184 18.15 13.34 -2.58
C ILE A 184 17.21 12.61 -1.62
N TYR A 185 17.61 12.42 -0.36
CA TYR A 185 16.77 11.77 0.64
C TYR A 185 15.53 12.61 0.97
N LEU A 186 15.71 13.93 1.10
CA LEU A 186 14.60 14.86 1.26
C LEU A 186 13.65 14.83 0.06
N ALA A 187 14.19 14.80 -1.17
CA ALA A 187 13.39 14.78 -2.39
C ALA A 187 12.49 13.54 -2.49
N VAL A 188 13.04 12.36 -2.19
CA VAL A 188 12.29 11.10 -2.19
C VAL A 188 11.25 11.13 -1.07
N TYR A 189 11.61 11.62 0.11
CA TYR A 189 10.68 11.78 1.23
C TYR A 189 9.48 12.66 0.83
N MET A 190 9.72 13.86 0.29
CA MET A 190 8.66 14.78 -0.15
C MET A 190 7.78 14.16 -1.23
N LEU A 191 8.37 13.46 -2.21
CA LEU A 191 7.64 12.77 -3.27
C LEU A 191 6.61 11.78 -2.71
N PHE A 192 7.01 10.92 -1.77
CA PHE A 192 6.08 9.99 -1.12
C PHE A 192 4.97 10.71 -0.37
N HIS A 193 5.25 11.85 0.27
CA HIS A 193 4.26 12.61 1.02
C HIS A 193 3.26 13.34 0.10
N VAL A 194 3.69 13.80 -1.08
CA VAL A 194 2.78 14.29 -2.13
C VAL A 194 1.76 13.21 -2.52
N PHE A 195 2.21 11.97 -2.74
CA PHE A 195 1.31 10.86 -3.07
C PHE A 195 0.39 10.49 -1.90
N ILE A 196 0.90 10.42 -0.68
CA ILE A 196 0.10 10.11 0.51
C ILE A 196 -0.96 11.18 0.75
N ALA A 197 -0.59 12.47 0.64
CA ALA A 197 -1.51 13.60 0.76
C ALA A 197 -2.61 13.54 -0.32
N THR A 198 -2.23 13.27 -1.56
CA THR A 198 -3.17 13.11 -2.69
C THR A 198 -4.13 11.95 -2.45
N LEU A 199 -3.63 10.80 -2.00
CA LEU A 199 -4.45 9.62 -1.68
C LEU A 199 -5.46 9.91 -0.57
N LEU A 200 -5.04 10.51 0.54
CA LEU A 200 -5.93 10.86 1.65
C LEU A 200 -6.95 11.94 1.23
N TRP A 201 -6.53 12.89 0.40
CA TRP A 201 -7.40 13.92 -0.17
C TRP A 201 -8.51 13.31 -1.01
N LEU A 202 -8.19 12.40 -1.94
CA LEU A 202 -9.17 11.69 -2.77
C LEU A 202 -10.13 10.85 -1.94
N GLN A 203 -9.61 10.08 -0.97
CA GLN A 203 -10.45 9.29 -0.06
C GLN A 203 -11.42 10.16 0.75
N MET A 204 -10.96 11.32 1.22
CA MET A 204 -11.77 12.29 1.95
C MET A 204 -12.86 12.89 1.04
N TRP A 205 -12.51 13.22 -0.21
CA TRP A 205 -13.43 13.80 -1.18
C TRP A 205 -14.59 12.87 -1.51
N HIS A 206 -14.34 11.56 -1.61
CA HIS A 206 -15.39 10.55 -1.78
C HIS A 206 -16.26 10.36 -0.53
N ALA A 207 -15.70 10.50 0.68
CA ALA A 207 -16.39 10.17 1.91
C ALA A 207 -17.27 11.31 2.49
N ARG A 208 -16.92 12.58 2.25
CA ARG A 208 -17.64 13.74 2.85
C ARG A 208 -18.71 14.29 1.92
N SER A 209 -19.75 14.96 2.44
CA SER A 209 -20.74 15.69 1.62
C SER A 209 -20.17 17.02 1.10
N ALA A 210 -20.65 17.50 -0.05
CA ALA A 210 -20.09 18.65 -0.78
C ALA A 210 -19.80 19.89 0.10
N GLY A 211 -20.73 20.28 0.98
CA GLY A 211 -20.58 21.47 1.83
C GLY A 211 -19.50 21.38 2.93
N LYS A 212 -18.95 20.19 3.23
CA LYS A 212 -17.92 19.99 4.28
C LYS A 212 -16.53 19.65 3.74
N ARG A 213 -16.35 19.76 2.41
CA ARG A 213 -15.10 19.38 1.72
C ARG A 213 -14.09 20.52 1.62
N LEU A 214 -14.54 21.79 1.60
CA LEU A 214 -13.68 22.94 1.28
C LEU A 214 -12.46 23.03 2.20
N TRP A 215 -12.67 23.12 3.52
CA TRP A 215 -11.57 23.27 4.48
C TRP A 215 -10.55 22.12 4.46
N PRO A 216 -10.96 20.84 4.53
CA PRO A 216 -10.02 19.74 4.37
C PRO A 216 -9.31 19.74 3.02
N SER A 217 -9.98 20.12 1.93
CA SER A 217 -9.37 20.18 0.61
C SER A 217 -8.30 21.26 0.53
N LEU A 218 -8.53 22.43 1.14
CA LEU A 218 -7.52 23.47 1.25
C LEU A 218 -6.32 23.00 2.08
N ALA A 219 -6.56 22.29 3.20
CA ALA A 219 -5.48 21.75 4.03
C ALA A 219 -4.62 20.75 3.26
N TYR A 220 -5.20 19.71 2.66
CA TYR A 220 -4.42 18.74 1.85
C TYR A 220 -3.78 19.39 0.62
N GLY A 221 -4.48 20.33 -0.03
CA GLY A 221 -3.93 21.08 -1.16
C GLY A 221 -2.70 21.89 -0.76
N ALA A 222 -2.74 22.57 0.39
CA ALA A 222 -1.60 23.30 0.93
C ALA A 222 -0.40 22.37 1.21
N ILE A 223 -0.64 21.19 1.82
CA ILE A 223 0.42 20.20 2.07
C ILE A 223 1.05 19.72 0.76
N ILE A 224 0.23 19.38 -0.23
CA ILE A 224 0.70 18.96 -1.56
C ILE A 224 1.56 20.06 -2.19
N VAL A 225 1.13 21.32 -2.12
CA VAL A 225 1.89 22.45 -2.65
C VAL A 225 3.21 22.63 -1.91
N ILE A 226 3.21 22.60 -0.58
CA ILE A 226 4.43 22.72 0.23
C ILE A 226 5.42 21.61 -0.10
N ASP A 227 5.00 20.34 -0.03
CA ASP A 227 5.87 19.19 -0.29
C ASP A 227 6.39 19.21 -1.74
N THR A 228 5.55 19.61 -2.70
CA THR A 228 5.95 19.76 -4.11
C THR A 228 6.97 20.88 -4.30
N LEU A 229 6.75 22.07 -3.71
CA LEU A 229 7.69 23.18 -3.79
C LEU A 229 9.04 22.80 -3.19
N MET A 230 9.04 22.19 -2.01
CA MET A 230 10.26 21.72 -1.35
C MET A 230 10.99 20.67 -2.18
N LEU A 231 10.26 19.74 -2.81
CA LEU A 231 10.81 18.79 -3.77
C LEU A 231 11.53 19.50 -4.92
N PHE A 232 10.95 20.57 -5.51
CA PHE A 232 11.61 21.31 -6.57
C PHE A 232 12.90 21.99 -6.09
N PHE A 233 12.90 22.57 -4.90
CA PHE A 233 14.10 23.20 -4.32
C PHE A 233 15.21 22.20 -3.91
N THR A 234 14.93 20.89 -3.83
CA THR A 234 15.99 19.89 -3.67
C THR A 234 16.87 19.73 -4.92
N GLY A 235 16.42 20.20 -6.09
CA GLY A 235 17.14 20.11 -7.35
C GLY A 235 17.28 18.70 -7.93
N THR A 236 16.51 17.72 -7.44
CA THR A 236 16.63 16.31 -7.83
C THR A 236 15.77 15.99 -9.06
N ARG A 237 16.39 15.97 -10.25
CA ARG A 237 15.70 15.78 -11.54
C ARG A 237 14.86 14.49 -11.61
N GLY A 238 15.35 13.40 -11.03
CA GLY A 238 14.66 12.11 -11.05
C GLY A 238 13.31 12.12 -10.30
N THR A 239 13.26 12.76 -9.13
CA THR A 239 12.00 12.86 -8.36
C THR A 239 11.04 13.86 -8.99
N MET A 240 11.54 14.96 -9.60
CA MET A 240 10.72 15.89 -10.36
C MET A 240 9.99 15.18 -11.52
N LEU A 241 10.71 14.38 -12.32
CA LEU A 241 10.11 13.58 -13.39
C LEU A 241 9.09 12.57 -12.84
N ALA A 242 9.41 11.91 -11.74
CA ALA A 242 8.51 10.94 -11.11
C ALA A 242 7.19 11.58 -10.62
N SER A 243 7.22 12.82 -10.12
CA SER A 243 6.01 13.57 -9.75
C SER A 243 5.05 13.74 -10.93
N PHE A 244 5.56 14.06 -12.13
CA PHE A 244 4.72 14.20 -13.32
C PHE A 244 4.16 12.87 -13.80
N VAL A 245 4.99 11.81 -13.84
CA VAL A 245 4.57 10.48 -14.30
C VAL A 245 3.56 9.84 -13.36
N GLY A 246 3.64 10.08 -12.05
CA GLY A 246 2.70 9.51 -11.07
C GLY A 246 1.31 10.15 -11.04
N VAL A 247 1.15 11.37 -11.58
CA VAL A 247 -0.16 12.02 -11.76
C VAL A 247 -0.87 11.49 -13.02
N PHE A 248 -0.12 11.08 -14.03
CA PHE A 248 -0.64 10.62 -15.33
C PHE A 248 -1.47 9.31 -15.36
N PRO A 249 -1.32 8.32 -14.46
CA PRO A 249 -2.13 7.10 -14.53
C PRO A 249 -3.60 7.36 -14.14
N GLY A 250 -3.88 8.52 -13.53
CA GLY A 250 -5.24 8.96 -13.21
C GLY A 250 -6.08 9.31 -14.45
N TYR A 251 -5.45 9.61 -15.59
CA TYR A 251 -6.17 9.92 -16.84
C TYR A 251 -6.51 8.67 -17.67
N ALA A 252 -5.87 7.53 -17.42
CA ALA A 252 -6.21 6.26 -18.06
C ALA A 252 -7.40 5.53 -17.40
N GLN A 253 -7.98 6.09 -16.34
CA GLN A 253 -9.13 5.53 -15.62
C GLN A 253 -10.30 6.52 -15.53
N ASN A 254 -10.84 6.99 -16.67
CA ASN A 254 -12.27 7.34 -16.80
C ASN A 254 -12.59 7.96 -18.18
N THR A 255 -12.88 7.12 -19.16
CA THR A 255 -13.77 7.50 -20.28
C THR A 255 -14.98 6.60 -20.40
N ASP A 256 -15.11 5.58 -19.55
CA ASP A 256 -16.31 4.75 -19.48
C ASP A 256 -17.07 5.04 -18.19
N GLY A 257 -18.16 5.80 -18.32
CA GLY A 257 -19.13 6.15 -17.27
C GLY A 257 -19.90 4.96 -16.70
N ARG A 258 -19.19 3.93 -16.21
CA ARG A 258 -19.77 2.85 -15.43
C ARG A 258 -19.55 3.15 -13.95
N CYS A 259 -20.64 3.55 -13.28
CA CYS A 259 -20.82 3.69 -11.82
C CYS A 259 -20.51 2.41 -11.00
N CYS A 260 -19.78 1.45 -11.54
CA CYS A 260 -19.30 0.30 -10.83
C CYS A 260 -17.77 0.33 -10.81
N ARG A 261 -17.27 0.59 -9.59
CA ARG A 261 -16.28 -0.26 -8.95
C ARG A 261 -14.84 0.27 -8.96
N PHE A 262 -14.62 1.31 -8.15
CA PHE A 262 -13.35 1.62 -7.44
C PHE A 262 -12.93 0.53 -6.42
N ASP A 263 -13.51 -0.66 -6.54
CA ASP A 263 -13.38 -1.82 -5.66
C ASP A 263 -12.32 -2.80 -6.16
N ARG A 264 -11.58 -2.44 -7.23
CA ARG A 264 -10.55 -3.30 -7.82
C ARG A 264 -9.18 -3.06 -7.17
N ILE A 265 -8.91 -1.84 -6.69
CA ILE A 265 -7.69 -1.52 -5.92
C ILE A 265 -7.86 -1.98 -4.45
N SER A 266 -9.08 -1.94 -3.88
CA SER A 266 -9.37 -2.50 -2.55
C SER A 266 -9.26 -4.02 -2.48
N ARG A 267 -9.41 -4.73 -3.61
CA ARG A 267 -9.29 -6.21 -3.68
C ARG A 267 -7.85 -6.72 -3.63
N LEU A 268 -6.85 -5.87 -3.89
CA LEU A 268 -5.44 -6.21 -3.62
C LEU A 268 -5.13 -6.24 -2.12
N TRP A 269 -6.01 -5.66 -1.29
CA TRP A 269 -5.83 -5.56 0.16
C TRP A 269 -7.02 -6.18 0.90
N GLY A 270 -7.07 -7.51 0.86
CA GLY A 270 -7.59 -8.38 1.92
C GLY A 270 -8.91 -7.97 2.60
N SER A 271 -10.02 -8.03 1.89
CA SER A 271 -11.33 -8.26 2.52
C SER A 271 -12.32 -8.91 1.54
N PHE A 272 -12.54 -10.20 1.73
CA PHE A 272 -13.70 -10.91 1.16
C PHE A 272 -14.96 -10.45 1.90
N LYS A 273 -15.74 -9.55 1.29
CA LYS A 273 -17.18 -9.46 1.54
C LYS A 273 -17.91 -9.54 0.21
N ALA A 274 -18.65 -10.63 0.04
CA ALA A 274 -19.51 -10.85 -1.11
C ALA A 274 -20.53 -9.71 -1.24
N CYS A 275 -20.63 -9.14 -2.43
CA CYS A 275 -21.53 -8.04 -2.74
C CYS A 275 -22.97 -8.59 -2.84
N LYS A 276 -23.83 -8.22 -1.87
CA LYS A 276 -25.28 -8.39 -1.97
C LYS A 276 -25.82 -7.44 -3.04
N ARG A 277 -26.49 -8.01 -4.06
CA ARG A 277 -27.10 -7.32 -5.19
C ARG A 277 -28.20 -6.38 -4.69
N HIS A 278 -27.96 -5.07 -4.71
CA HIS A 278 -28.97 -4.05 -4.39
C HIS A 278 -29.70 -3.61 -5.67
N SER A 279 -31.04 -3.72 -5.65
CA SER A 279 -31.98 -3.59 -6.77
C SER A 279 -32.36 -2.15 -7.16
N ARG A 280 -31.51 -1.14 -6.91
CA ARG A 280 -31.84 0.27 -7.24
C ARG A 280 -30.81 0.93 -8.15
N CYS A 281 -30.73 0.46 -9.39
CA CYS A 281 -30.04 1.21 -10.45
C CYS A 281 -31.04 1.47 -11.59
N GLU A 282 -31.70 2.63 -11.54
CA GLU A 282 -32.72 3.06 -12.52
C GLU A 282 -32.17 3.29 -13.94
N LYS A 283 -30.83 3.28 -14.13
CA LYS A 283 -30.20 3.40 -15.47
C LYS A 283 -30.10 2.10 -16.27
N CYS A 284 -30.53 0.96 -15.72
CA CYS A 284 -30.68 -0.29 -16.50
C CYS A 284 -32.10 -0.47 -17.09
N ARG A 285 -32.99 0.53 -16.96
CA ARG A 285 -34.41 0.42 -17.32
C ARG A 285 -34.72 0.63 -18.81
N PHE A 286 -33.72 0.92 -19.65
CA PHE A 286 -33.91 1.21 -21.08
C PHE A 286 -33.44 0.11 -22.05
N LEU A 287 -33.01 -1.06 -21.55
CA LEU A 287 -32.63 -2.21 -22.40
C LEU A 287 -33.40 -3.50 -22.05
N ALA A 288 -34.55 -3.38 -21.37
CA ALA A 288 -35.44 -4.50 -21.12
C ALA A 288 -36.72 -4.35 -21.94
N ALA A 289 -36.70 -4.83 -23.19
CA ALA A 289 -37.95 -5.26 -23.82
C ALA A 289 -38.45 -6.51 -23.06
N PRO A 290 -39.77 -6.70 -22.88
CA PRO A 290 -40.30 -7.78 -22.06
C PRO A 290 -39.97 -9.12 -22.71
N ARG A 291 -39.35 -10.03 -21.96
CA ARG A 291 -39.33 -11.44 -22.31
C ARG A 291 -40.52 -12.03 -21.57
N ASP A 292 -41.68 -11.98 -22.23
CA ASP A 292 -42.90 -12.55 -21.70
C ASP A 292 -42.76 -14.05 -21.53
N ASP A 293 -43.14 -14.46 -20.34
CA ASP A 293 -43.48 -15.80 -19.89
C ASP A 293 -44.62 -16.33 -20.76
N ILE A 294 -44.40 -17.44 -21.48
CA ILE A 294 -45.41 -18.46 -21.85
C ILE A 294 -44.60 -19.71 -22.25
N THR A 295 -44.41 -20.61 -21.30
CA THR A 295 -44.50 -22.05 -21.58
C THR A 295 -45.97 -22.45 -21.51
N GLU A 296 -46.40 -23.27 -22.47
CA GLU A 296 -47.71 -23.94 -22.59
C GLU A 296 -48.90 -23.10 -23.09
N ARG A 297 -49.16 -23.14 -24.40
CA ARG A 297 -50.53 -23.35 -24.92
C ARG A 297 -50.53 -23.74 -26.41
N TRP A 298 -50.87 -25.01 -26.66
CA TRP A 298 -51.60 -25.54 -27.82
C TRP A 298 -51.23 -25.04 -29.23
N TYR A 299 -50.56 -25.92 -29.97
CA TYR A 299 -50.62 -25.96 -31.43
C TYR A 299 -51.49 -27.17 -31.80
N ASP A 300 -52.64 -26.90 -32.42
CA ASP A 300 -53.35 -27.81 -33.32
C ASP A 300 -53.63 -27.00 -34.62
N PRO A 301 -53.80 -27.67 -35.76
CA PRO A 301 -53.08 -27.37 -37.00
C PRO A 301 -53.93 -26.64 -38.04
N ILE A 302 -53.34 -26.22 -39.18
CA ILE A 302 -53.81 -26.49 -40.56
C ILE A 302 -53.10 -25.62 -41.62
N SER A 303 -52.61 -26.29 -42.67
CA SER A 303 -52.30 -25.83 -44.06
C SER A 303 -51.25 -24.72 -44.22
N SER A 304 -50.42 -24.60 -45.24
CA SER A 304 -50.12 -25.18 -46.55
C SER A 304 -48.90 -24.32 -46.99
N SER A 305 -47.90 -24.71 -47.76
CA SER A 305 -47.83 -25.50 -48.96
C SER A 305 -46.34 -25.72 -49.26
N GLN A 306 -46.10 -26.73 -50.09
CA GLN A 306 -44.83 -27.18 -50.63
C GLN A 306 -44.00 -26.10 -51.34
N HIS A 307 -42.70 -26.39 -51.51
CA HIS A 307 -41.75 -26.09 -52.61
C HIS A 307 -40.39 -25.72 -51.97
N GLY A 308 -39.23 -26.28 -52.27
CA GLY A 308 -38.79 -27.24 -53.27
C GLY A 308 -37.25 -27.22 -53.29
N HIS A 309 -36.67 -28.34 -53.74
CA HIS A 309 -35.35 -28.50 -54.35
C HIS A 309 -34.04 -28.64 -53.53
N ARG A 310 -33.44 -29.82 -53.79
CA ARG A 310 -32.05 -30.27 -53.64
C ARG A 310 -31.04 -29.32 -54.33
N VAL A 311 -29.77 -29.39 -53.93
CA VAL A 311 -28.64 -29.92 -54.74
C VAL A 311 -27.31 -29.82 -53.95
N ALA A 312 -26.47 -30.82 -54.16
CA ALA A 312 -25.15 -31.06 -53.57
C ALA A 312 -24.01 -30.20 -54.16
N GLY A 313 -22.87 -30.09 -53.45
CA GLY A 313 -21.60 -29.76 -54.12
C GLY A 313 -20.44 -29.17 -53.29
N SER A 314 -19.62 -30.07 -52.73
CA SER A 314 -18.14 -30.01 -52.70
C SER A 314 -17.35 -29.02 -51.82
N LYS A 315 -16.19 -29.55 -51.40
CA LYS A 315 -14.91 -28.96 -50.97
C LYS A 315 -14.72 -28.74 -49.47
N GLY A 316 -13.69 -29.43 -48.98
CA GLY A 316 -13.39 -29.58 -47.57
C GLY A 316 -12.54 -28.46 -46.98
N LYS A 317 -12.44 -28.54 -45.66
CA LYS A 317 -11.29 -28.14 -44.85
C LYS A 317 -11.50 -28.80 -43.48
N THR A 318 -10.53 -29.61 -43.09
CA THR A 318 -10.35 -30.19 -41.76
C THR A 318 -10.37 -29.11 -40.70
N ASP A 319 -11.42 -29.10 -39.87
CA ASP A 319 -11.56 -28.22 -38.72
C ASP A 319 -11.64 -29.13 -37.47
N LEU A 320 -10.50 -29.33 -36.81
CA LEU A 320 -10.41 -29.94 -35.48
C LEU A 320 -10.91 -28.91 -34.46
N ARG A 321 -12.23 -28.81 -34.30
CA ARG A 321 -12.87 -28.16 -33.15
C ARG A 321 -13.15 -29.21 -32.09
N MET A 322 -12.20 -29.44 -31.18
CA MET A 322 -12.50 -30.07 -29.90
C MET A 322 -13.40 -29.13 -29.08
N GLY A 323 -14.58 -29.63 -28.72
CA GLY A 323 -15.63 -28.87 -28.05
C GLY A 323 -15.32 -28.62 -26.58
N ALA A 324 -15.74 -27.45 -26.10
CA ALA A 324 -15.61 -26.95 -24.73
C ALA A 324 -16.27 -27.80 -23.62
N GLY A 325 -16.78 -28.99 -23.95
CA GLY A 325 -17.35 -29.96 -23.01
C GLY A 325 -16.28 -30.75 -22.24
N GLU A 326 -15.19 -31.15 -22.90
CA GLU A 326 -14.19 -32.06 -22.29
C GLU A 326 -13.25 -31.34 -21.30
N LEU A 327 -13.07 -30.02 -21.43
CA LEU A 327 -12.29 -29.23 -20.47
C LEU A 327 -13.00 -29.09 -19.12
N CYS A 328 -14.34 -29.14 -19.12
CA CYS A 328 -15.16 -29.00 -17.92
C CYS A 328 -15.11 -30.24 -17.02
N ASP A 329 -14.96 -31.43 -17.60
CA ASP A 329 -14.93 -32.68 -16.83
C ASP A 329 -13.56 -32.94 -16.19
N CYS A 330 -12.46 -32.52 -16.83
CA CYS A 330 -11.11 -32.61 -16.26
C CYS A 330 -10.92 -31.70 -15.03
N VAL A 331 -11.46 -30.47 -15.06
CA VAL A 331 -11.43 -29.55 -13.90
C VAL A 331 -12.32 -30.06 -12.75
N ARG A 332 -13.42 -30.74 -13.07
CA ARG A 332 -14.34 -31.31 -12.08
C ARG A 332 -13.75 -32.53 -11.36
N GLN A 333 -12.82 -33.25 -12.00
CA GLN A 333 -12.12 -34.41 -11.42
C GLN A 333 -10.99 -33.99 -10.47
N ILE A 334 -10.28 -32.89 -10.76
CA ILE A 334 -9.23 -32.32 -9.87
C ILE A 334 -9.83 -31.71 -8.59
N LEU A 335 -11.05 -31.16 -8.65
CA LEU A 335 -11.71 -30.57 -7.49
C LEU A 335 -12.29 -31.60 -6.50
N ARG A 336 -12.41 -32.88 -6.87
CA ARG A 336 -12.89 -33.94 -5.96
C ARG A 336 -11.79 -34.61 -5.15
N SER A 337 -10.51 -34.49 -5.56
CA SER A 337 -9.36 -35.05 -4.85
C SER A 337 -8.77 -34.11 -3.77
N ALA A 338 -9.20 -32.84 -3.72
CA ALA A 338 -8.72 -31.87 -2.72
C ALA A 338 -9.49 -31.88 -1.38
N HIS A 339 -10.45 -32.80 -1.19
CA HIS A 339 -11.29 -32.84 0.03
C HIS A 339 -10.81 -33.83 1.11
N VAL A 340 -9.65 -34.46 0.93
CA VAL A 340 -9.00 -35.32 1.93
C VAL A 340 -7.71 -34.63 2.33
N TRP A 341 -7.73 -33.78 3.36
CA TRP A 341 -6.64 -33.40 4.27
C TRP A 341 -7.24 -32.31 5.18
N LYS A 342 -7.83 -32.76 6.29
CA LYS A 342 -8.34 -31.92 7.38
C LYS A 342 -7.19 -31.46 8.27
#